data_AF-A0A8J3GCH6-F1
#
_entry.id   AF-A0A8J3GCH6-F1
#
_cell.length_a   1.000
_cell.length_b   1.000
_cell.length_c   1.000
_cell.angle_alpha   90.00
_cell.angle_beta   90.00
_cell.angle_gamma   90.00
#
_symmetry.space_group_name_H-M   'P 1'
#
loop_
_entity.id
_entity.type
_entity.pdbx_description
1 polymer ?
#
loop_
_entity_poly.entity_id
_entity_poly.type
_entity_poly.pdbx_seq_one_letter_code
_entity_poly.pdbx_strand_id
1 'polypeptide(L)'
;MKAFVSILTFFLLTSIVAEAAADRVVARTKRINMLKNAQEQIDISDPALLEELPQVRYPFEFAPEAEKVVVVQTETAAPPPPKEITKDEVLERIAPSLNPSGIIFKEGKGVLILPKGLLPDGSAIKVNYGGKPYLIKVTDVTSDSYTLRLDETSLVRQFDAGSGRGVTRD
;
A
#
# COMPACT_ATOMS: atom_id res chain seq x y z
N MET A 1 20.03 -43.21 -39.63
CA MET A 1 20.00 -41.75 -39.89
C MET A 1 18.58 -41.25 -39.65
N LYS A 2 18.33 -40.56 -38.54
CA LYS A 2 17.05 -39.86 -38.28
C LYS A 2 17.41 -38.46 -37.79
N ALA A 3 17.13 -37.46 -38.61
CA ALA A 3 17.33 -36.06 -38.28
C ALA A 3 16.17 -35.60 -37.39
N PHE A 4 16.47 -35.22 -36.14
CA PHE A 4 15.52 -34.58 -35.24
C PHE A 4 15.65 -33.07 -35.44
N VAL A 5 14.59 -32.48 -35.99
CA VAL A 5 14.47 -31.03 -36.22
C VAL A 5 14.28 -30.35 -34.86
N SER A 6 15.30 -29.64 -34.42
CA SER A 6 15.31 -28.81 -33.22
C SER A 6 14.55 -27.50 -33.50
N ILE A 7 13.34 -27.37 -32.97
CA ILE A 7 12.56 -26.13 -33.05
C ILE A 7 13.03 -25.23 -31.89
N LEU A 8 14.00 -24.37 -32.22
CA LEU A 8 14.51 -23.30 -31.38
C LEU A 8 13.38 -22.30 -31.08
N THR A 9 12.77 -22.39 -29.90
CA THR A 9 11.73 -21.47 -29.46
C THR A 9 12.38 -20.20 -28.91
N PHE A 10 12.41 -19.15 -29.74
CA PHE A 10 12.92 -17.83 -29.38
C PHE A 10 11.89 -17.14 -28.45
N PHE A 11 12.13 -17.18 -27.14
CA PHE A 11 11.35 -16.43 -26.16
C PHE A 11 11.74 -14.94 -26.27
N LEU A 12 10.95 -14.16 -27.01
CA LEU A 12 11.03 -12.70 -27.02
C LEU A 12 10.59 -12.16 -25.65
N LEU A 13 11.55 -11.89 -24.77
CA LEU A 13 11.35 -11.05 -23.60
C LEU A 13 11.06 -9.62 -24.09
N THR A 14 9.79 -9.23 -24.08
CA THR A 14 9.41 -7.82 -24.19
C THR A 14 9.45 -7.22 -22.79
N SER A 15 10.50 -6.45 -22.53
CA SER A 15 10.61 -5.65 -21.31
C SER A 15 9.59 -4.51 -21.36
N ILE A 16 8.51 -4.63 -20.60
CA ILE A 16 7.57 -3.52 -20.38
C ILE A 16 8.27 -2.52 -19.46
N VAL A 17 8.82 -1.45 -20.05
CA VAL A 17 9.29 -0.29 -19.28
C VAL A 17 8.05 0.50 -18.87
N ALA A 18 7.72 0.48 -17.58
CA ALA A 18 6.70 1.33 -17.01
C ALA A 18 7.23 2.77 -16.94
N GLU A 19 6.84 3.59 -17.91
CA GLU A 19 7.13 5.02 -17.94
C GLU A 19 6.24 5.73 -16.92
N ALA A 20 6.79 6.00 -15.73
CA ALA A 20 6.14 6.79 -14.71
C ALA A 20 5.98 8.23 -15.24
N ALA A 21 4.73 8.66 -15.46
CA ALA A 21 4.39 10.00 -15.87
C ALA A 21 4.80 11.03 -14.81
N ALA A 22 6.02 11.56 -14.92
CA ALA A 22 6.50 12.75 -14.23
C ALA A 22 5.91 14.04 -14.86
N ASP A 23 4.66 13.99 -15.30
CA ASP A 23 4.09 14.93 -16.27
C ASP A 23 3.39 16.14 -15.62
N ARG A 24 4.02 16.77 -14.62
CA ARG A 24 3.48 18.01 -14.02
C ARG A 24 4.49 19.12 -13.77
N VAL A 25 5.74 18.96 -14.18
CA VAL A 25 6.73 20.04 -14.07
C VAL A 25 7.29 20.35 -15.44
N VAL A 26 6.78 21.43 -16.05
CA VAL A 26 7.32 21.96 -17.30
C VAL A 26 8.80 22.28 -17.10
N ALA A 27 9.67 21.59 -17.84
CA ALA A 27 11.10 21.82 -17.82
C ALA A 27 11.44 23.30 -18.07
N ARG A 28 12.47 23.81 -17.40
CA ARG A 28 12.84 25.24 -17.43
C ARG A 28 12.94 25.80 -18.85
N THR A 29 13.58 25.06 -19.76
CA THR A 29 13.75 25.46 -21.16
C THR A 29 12.41 25.57 -21.89
N LYS A 30 11.50 24.60 -21.68
CA LYS A 30 10.15 24.63 -22.27
C LYS A 30 9.35 25.82 -21.76
N ARG A 31 9.47 26.15 -20.47
CA ARG A 31 8.84 27.33 -19.86
C ARG A 31 9.32 28.63 -20.49
N ILE A 32 10.64 28.79 -20.68
CA ILE A 32 11.22 29.99 -21.30
C ILE A 32 10.70 30.16 -22.73
N ASN A 33 10.67 29.08 -23.50
CA ASN A 33 10.16 29.13 -24.88
C ASN A 33 8.65 29.45 -24.94
N MET A 34 7.86 28.88 -24.02
CA MET A 34 6.43 29.20 -23.93
C MET A 34 6.20 30.67 -23.57
N LEU A 35 6.96 31.22 -22.61
CA LEU A 35 6.86 32.63 -22.24
C LEU A 35 7.27 33.54 -23.39
N LYS A 36 8.34 33.20 -24.12
CA LYS A 36 8.79 33.96 -25.28
C LYS A 36 7.72 33.97 -26.39
N ASN A 37 7.17 32.80 -26.72
CA ASN A 37 6.11 32.70 -27.73
C ASN A 37 4.84 33.46 -27.32
N ALA A 38 4.45 33.38 -26.05
CA ALA A 38 3.32 34.15 -25.53
C ALA A 38 3.57 35.65 -25.62
N GLN A 39 4.79 36.10 -25.33
CA GLN A 39 5.16 37.52 -25.42
C GLN A 39 5.16 38.03 -26.87
N GLU A 40 5.45 37.18 -27.85
CA GLU A 40 5.33 37.53 -29.28
C GLU A 40 3.87 37.59 -29.76
N GLN A 41 2.94 36.90 -29.08
CA GLN A 41 1.52 36.86 -29.43
C GLN A 41 0.70 37.95 -28.74
N ILE A 42 1.17 38.49 -27.61
CA ILE A 42 0.49 39.56 -26.87
C ILE A 42 1.00 40.91 -27.39
N ASP A 43 0.18 41.60 -28.17
CA ASP A 43 0.42 43.00 -28.51
C ASP A 43 -0.15 43.91 -27.40
N ILE A 44 0.75 44.47 -26.58
CA ILE A 44 0.40 45.37 -25.47
C ILE A 44 -0.16 46.71 -26.00
N SER A 45 0.00 46.98 -27.31
CA SER A 45 -0.48 48.17 -27.98
C SER A 45 -1.90 48.00 -28.54
N ASP A 46 -2.47 46.81 -28.47
CA ASP A 46 -3.83 46.53 -28.94
C ASP A 46 -4.87 47.19 -28.00
N PRO A 47 -5.63 48.19 -28.48
CA PRO A 47 -6.63 48.85 -27.66
C PRO A 47 -7.75 47.91 -27.19
N ALA A 48 -8.07 46.86 -27.94
CA ALA A 48 -9.10 45.88 -27.54
C ALA A 48 -8.66 45.07 -26.31
N LEU A 49 -7.38 44.70 -26.24
CA LEU A 49 -6.81 44.00 -25.09
C LEU A 49 -6.84 44.89 -23.83
N LEU A 50 -6.53 46.18 -23.98
CA LEU A 50 -6.50 47.14 -22.87
C LEU A 50 -7.88 47.40 -22.26
N GLU A 51 -8.96 47.27 -23.03
CA GLU A 51 -10.34 47.38 -22.54
C GLU A 51 -10.78 46.16 -21.70
N GLU A 52 -10.18 44.98 -21.91
CA GLU A 52 -10.51 43.75 -21.18
C GLU A 52 -9.77 43.59 -19.84
N LEU A 53 -8.55 44.15 -19.72
CA LEU A 53 -7.73 44.06 -18.51
C LEU A 53 -8.40 44.54 -17.20
N PRO A 54 -9.14 45.68 -17.15
CA PRO A 54 -9.76 46.15 -15.91
C PRO A 54 -10.94 45.29 -15.44
N GLN A 55 -11.43 44.33 -16.24
CA GLN A 55 -12.51 43.43 -15.83
C GLN A 55 -12.02 42.16 -15.12
N VAL A 56 -10.70 41.93 -15.05
CA VAL A 56 -10.14 40.80 -14.32
C VAL A 56 -10.17 41.12 -12.82
N ARG A 57 -11.22 40.66 -12.13
CA ARG A 57 -11.27 40.69 -10.65
C ARG A 57 -10.02 40.04 -10.08
N TYR A 58 -9.40 40.69 -9.11
CA TYR A 58 -8.21 40.14 -8.47
C TYR A 58 -8.64 38.86 -7.74
N PRO A 59 -8.05 37.68 -8.03
CA PRO A 59 -8.46 36.43 -7.38
C PRO A 59 -8.15 36.39 -5.87
N PHE A 60 -7.50 37.46 -5.36
CA PHE A 60 -7.17 37.67 -3.96
C PHE A 60 -7.80 38.95 -3.40
N GLU A 61 -9.01 39.31 -3.86
CA GLU A 61 -9.82 40.30 -3.17
C GLU A 61 -10.25 39.74 -1.81
N PHE A 62 -9.64 40.26 -0.74
CA PHE A 62 -10.11 40.02 0.62
C PHE A 62 -11.42 40.77 0.78
N ALA A 63 -12.51 40.04 1.02
CA ALA A 63 -13.79 40.64 1.37
C ALA A 63 -13.60 41.60 2.57
N PRO A 64 -14.28 42.75 2.60
CA PRO A 64 -14.24 43.64 3.75
C PRO A 64 -14.65 42.86 5.00
N GLU A 65 -13.89 43.05 6.08
CA GLU A 65 -14.03 42.34 7.36
C GLU A 65 -15.51 42.17 7.72
N ALA A 66 -16.00 40.94 7.62
CA ALA A 66 -17.32 40.61 8.13
C ALA A 66 -17.34 41.01 9.60
N GLU A 67 -18.39 41.74 9.99
CA GLU A 67 -18.71 42.11 11.37
C GLU A 67 -18.34 40.95 12.30
N LYS A 68 -17.59 41.23 13.35
CA LYS A 68 -17.14 40.25 14.34
C LYS A 68 -18.35 39.45 14.86
N VAL A 69 -18.63 38.33 14.21
CA VAL A 69 -19.47 37.28 14.76
C VAL A 69 -18.72 36.83 16.00
N VAL A 70 -19.31 37.06 17.16
CA VAL A 70 -18.84 36.47 18.42
C VAL A 70 -18.99 34.96 18.23
N VAL A 71 -17.94 34.33 17.73
CA VAL A 71 -17.81 32.88 17.69
C VAL A 71 -17.79 32.45 19.14
N VAL A 72 -18.92 31.96 19.64
CA VAL A 72 -18.92 31.06 20.79
C VAL A 72 -17.98 29.94 20.38
N GLN A 73 -16.77 29.94 20.95
CA GLN A 73 -15.84 28.84 20.82
C GLN A 73 -16.55 27.63 21.43
N THR A 74 -17.28 26.88 20.61
CA THR A 74 -17.39 25.45 20.84
C THR A 74 -15.96 24.96 20.90
N GLU A 75 -15.49 24.66 22.10
CA GLU A 75 -14.27 23.90 22.33
C GLU A 75 -14.34 22.70 21.40
N THR A 76 -13.62 22.78 20.28
CA THR A 76 -13.36 21.62 19.45
C THR A 76 -12.53 20.72 20.34
N ALA A 77 -13.21 19.77 20.99
CA ALA A 77 -12.59 18.75 21.81
C ALA A 77 -11.39 18.20 21.04
N ALA A 78 -10.20 18.35 21.63
CA ALA A 78 -8.99 17.80 21.04
C ALA A 78 -9.27 16.33 20.68
N PRO A 79 -8.90 15.88 19.48
CA PRO A 79 -9.10 14.49 19.10
C PRO A 79 -8.49 13.60 20.19
N PRO A 80 -9.20 12.56 20.66
CA PRO A 80 -8.69 11.70 21.70
C PRO A 80 -7.30 11.19 21.30
N PRO A 81 -6.37 11.05 22.26
CA PRO A 81 -5.04 10.56 21.95
C PRO A 81 -5.15 9.23 21.19
N PRO A 82 -4.31 8.99 20.17
CA PRO A 82 -4.35 7.77 19.39
C PRO A 82 -4.22 6.59 20.35
N LYS A 83 -5.24 5.73 20.38
CA LYS A 83 -5.27 4.56 21.25
C LYS A 83 -4.05 3.69 20.91
N GLU A 84 -3.16 3.50 21.88
CA GLU A 84 -2.03 2.59 21.72
C GLU A 84 -2.59 1.17 21.54
N ILE A 85 -2.36 0.60 20.36
CA ILE A 85 -2.79 -0.75 20.03
C ILE A 85 -1.89 -1.72 20.80
N THR A 86 -2.50 -2.59 21.60
CA THR A 86 -1.75 -3.60 22.36
C THR A 86 -1.24 -4.71 21.43
N LYS A 87 -0.20 -5.44 21.86
CA LYS A 87 0.35 -6.56 21.06
C LYS A 87 -0.70 -7.65 20.78
N ASP A 88 -1.62 -7.85 21.72
CA ASP A 88 -2.73 -8.79 21.61
C ASP A 88 -3.68 -8.36 20.48
N GLU A 89 -4.08 -7.08 20.46
CA GLU A 89 -4.89 -6.51 19.38
C GLU A 89 -4.17 -6.64 18.02
N VAL A 90 -2.84 -6.44 17.97
CA VAL A 90 -2.05 -6.64 16.74
C VAL A 90 -2.11 -8.09 16.27
N LEU A 91 -1.89 -9.06 17.16
CA LEU A 91 -1.95 -10.49 16.85
C LEU A 91 -3.33 -10.91 16.34
N GLU A 92 -4.40 -10.46 17.00
CA GLU A 92 -5.78 -10.73 16.59
C GLU A 92 -6.09 -10.16 15.20
N ARG A 93 -5.54 -8.99 14.86
CA ARG A 93 -5.72 -8.37 13.54
C ARG A 93 -4.90 -9.05 12.45
N ILE A 94 -3.72 -9.56 12.78
CA ILE A 94 -2.85 -10.22 11.81
C ILE A 94 -3.24 -11.68 11.58
N ALA A 95 -3.72 -12.40 12.60
CA ALA A 95 -4.02 -13.83 12.49
C ALA A 95 -4.94 -14.21 11.31
N PRO A 96 -6.04 -13.47 11.02
CA PRO A 96 -6.89 -13.75 9.86
C PRO A 96 -6.18 -13.55 8.51
N SER A 97 -5.15 -12.70 8.45
CA SER A 97 -4.42 -12.41 7.21
C SER A 97 -3.46 -13.53 6.79
N LEU A 98 -3.07 -14.39 7.74
CA LEU A 98 -2.21 -15.55 7.45
C LEU A 98 -2.98 -16.66 6.72
N ASN A 99 -4.27 -16.85 7.06
CA ASN A 99 -5.21 -17.80 6.47
C ASN A 99 -4.55 -19.09 5.93
N PRO A 100 -4.00 -19.96 6.80
CA PRO A 100 -3.36 -21.18 6.36
C PRO A 100 -4.36 -22.10 5.67
N SER A 101 -4.00 -22.58 4.48
CA SER A 101 -4.81 -23.51 3.69
C SER A 101 -4.83 -24.92 4.28
N GLY A 102 -3.93 -25.23 5.22
CA GLY A 102 -3.84 -26.53 5.88
C GLY A 102 -2.49 -26.75 6.54
N ILE A 103 -2.23 -28.01 6.87
CA ILE A 103 -1.01 -28.48 7.54
C ILE A 103 -0.48 -29.73 6.85
N ILE A 104 0.84 -29.86 6.79
CA ILE A 104 1.53 -31.13 6.53
C ILE A 104 2.49 -31.43 7.68
N PHE A 105 2.72 -32.71 7.94
CA PHE A 105 3.77 -33.15 8.87
C PHE A 105 4.96 -33.66 8.05
N LYS A 106 6.14 -33.09 8.29
CA LYS A 106 7.40 -33.53 7.67
C LYS A 106 8.38 -33.89 8.78
N GLU A 107 8.84 -35.14 8.79
CA GLU A 107 9.80 -35.64 9.80
C GLU A 107 9.31 -35.43 11.24
N GLY A 108 8.00 -35.58 11.47
CA GLY A 108 7.36 -35.36 12.78
C GLY A 108 7.19 -33.90 13.19
N LYS A 109 7.55 -32.94 12.34
CA LYS A 109 7.33 -31.50 12.58
C LYS A 109 6.14 -30.99 11.77
N GLY A 110 5.26 -30.22 12.41
CA GLY A 110 4.16 -29.56 11.74
C GLY A 110 4.66 -28.42 10.84
N VAL A 111 4.09 -28.31 9.65
CA VAL A 111 4.39 -27.26 8.67
C VAL A 111 3.08 -26.66 8.21
N LEU A 112 2.91 -25.36 8.43
CA LEU A 112 1.75 -24.62 7.95
C LEU A 112 1.86 -24.37 6.45
N ILE A 113 0.77 -24.59 5.74
CA ILE A 113 0.64 -24.26 4.32
C ILE A 113 -0.02 -22.88 4.24
N LEU A 114 0.77 -21.87 3.89
CA LEU A 114 0.27 -20.53 3.59
C LEU A 114 0.11 -20.36 2.07
N PRO A 115 -0.76 -19.45 1.60
CA PRO A 115 -0.88 -19.15 0.17
C PRO A 115 0.44 -18.74 -0.50
N LYS A 116 1.39 -18.22 0.29
CA LYS A 116 2.70 -17.72 -0.17
C LYS A 116 3.85 -18.69 0.07
N GLY A 117 3.62 -19.86 0.68
CA GLY A 117 4.68 -20.83 0.94
C GLY A 117 4.42 -21.72 2.15
N LEU A 118 5.44 -22.49 2.51
CA LEU A 118 5.42 -23.40 3.65
C LEU A 118 6.13 -22.74 4.83
N LEU A 119 5.51 -22.80 6.01
CA LEU A 119 6.06 -22.22 7.24
C LEU A 119 6.21 -23.32 8.30
N PRO A 120 7.44 -23.83 8.51
CA PRO A 120 7.71 -24.84 9.53
C PRO A 120 7.45 -24.33 10.94
N ASP A 121 7.06 -25.22 11.85
CA ASP A 121 7.02 -24.93 13.28
C ASP A 121 8.37 -24.36 13.77
N GLY A 122 8.30 -23.32 14.61
CA GLY A 122 9.43 -22.53 15.11
C GLY A 122 9.90 -21.42 14.16
N SER A 123 9.38 -21.35 12.94
CA SER A 123 9.76 -20.31 11.98
C SER A 123 9.10 -18.97 12.29
N ALA A 124 9.75 -17.89 11.84
CA ALA A 124 9.26 -16.54 12.00
C ALA A 124 8.87 -15.91 10.66
N ILE A 125 7.76 -15.18 10.64
CA ILE A 125 7.28 -14.40 9.51
C ILE A 125 7.27 -12.91 9.87
N LYS A 126 7.79 -12.08 8.96
CA LYS A 126 7.75 -10.63 9.10
C LYS A 126 6.46 -10.10 8.47
N VAL A 127 5.63 -9.43 9.26
CA VAL A 127 4.37 -8.84 8.82
C VAL A 127 4.37 -7.34 9.12
N ASN A 128 3.96 -6.52 8.17
CA ASN A 128 3.83 -5.07 8.38
C ASN A 128 2.39 -4.74 8.78
N TYR A 129 2.20 -4.12 9.93
CA TYR A 129 0.90 -3.65 10.41
C TYR A 129 1.03 -2.22 10.93
N GLY A 130 0.16 -1.31 10.47
CA GLY A 130 0.23 0.11 10.85
C GLY A 130 1.57 0.79 10.53
N GLY A 131 2.24 0.37 9.45
CA GLY A 131 3.56 0.90 9.07
C GLY A 131 4.74 0.38 9.90
N LYS A 132 4.51 -0.50 10.89
CA LYS A 132 5.55 -1.11 11.72
C LYS A 132 5.74 -2.59 11.34
N PRO A 133 6.99 -3.07 11.24
CA PRO A 133 7.27 -4.48 11.03
C PRO A 133 7.17 -5.24 12.36
N TYR A 134 6.43 -6.34 12.35
CA TYR A 134 6.30 -7.29 13.45
C TYR A 134 6.87 -8.65 13.03
N LEU A 135 7.52 -9.34 13.97
CA LEU A 135 8.07 -10.67 13.75
C LEU A 135 7.21 -11.68 14.50
N ILE A 136 6.36 -12.40 13.78
CA ILE A 136 5.45 -13.39 14.35
C ILE A 136 6.09 -14.76 14.21
N LYS A 137 6.21 -15.49 15.31
CA LYS A 137 6.65 -16.89 15.30
C LYS A 137 5.45 -17.82 15.27
N VAL A 138 5.54 -18.86 14.46
CA VAL A 138 4.61 -19.99 14.56
C VAL A 138 5.21 -20.98 15.53
N THR A 139 4.43 -21.37 16.53
CA THR A 139 4.81 -22.41 17.49
C THR A 139 3.67 -23.43 17.60
N ASP A 140 4.01 -24.65 17.99
CA ASP A 140 3.05 -25.69 18.37
C ASP A 140 2.01 -25.95 17.27
N VAL A 141 2.47 -26.47 16.14
CA VAL A 141 1.60 -26.80 15.00
C VAL A 141 1.07 -28.23 15.14
N THR A 142 -0.20 -28.35 15.47
CA THR A 142 -0.93 -29.62 15.66
C THR A 142 -1.90 -29.89 14.50
N SER A 143 -2.56 -31.05 14.46
CA SER A 143 -3.53 -31.36 13.39
C SER A 143 -4.71 -30.39 13.36
N ASP A 144 -5.10 -29.84 14.52
CA ASP A 144 -6.36 -29.12 14.69
C ASP A 144 -6.15 -27.64 15.00
N SER A 145 -4.94 -27.28 15.45
CA SER A 145 -4.61 -25.91 15.83
C SER A 145 -3.15 -25.55 15.61
N TYR A 146 -2.88 -24.25 15.58
CA TYR A 146 -1.54 -23.68 15.55
C TYR A 146 -1.47 -22.46 16.47
N THR A 147 -0.29 -22.18 17.01
CA THR A 147 -0.05 -21.02 17.88
C THR A 147 0.77 -19.97 17.15
N LEU A 148 0.33 -18.72 17.23
CA LEU A 148 1.07 -17.55 16.78
C LEU A 148 1.62 -16.82 17.99
N ARG A 149 2.89 -16.44 17.95
CA ARG A 149 3.57 -15.75 19.05
C ARG A 149 4.19 -14.44 18.58
N LEU A 150 3.94 -13.38 19.34
CA LEU A 150 4.58 -12.07 19.18
C LEU A 150 5.18 -11.68 20.53
N ASP A 151 6.50 -11.80 20.64
CA ASP A 151 7.26 -11.66 21.90
C ASP A 151 6.74 -12.59 23.02
N GLU A 152 5.99 -12.05 23.99
CA GLU A 152 5.44 -12.74 25.15
C GLU A 152 3.96 -13.10 24.97
N THR A 153 3.27 -12.49 24.00
CA THR A 153 1.87 -12.80 23.69
C THR A 153 1.81 -14.01 22.76
N SER A 154 0.91 -14.94 23.07
CA SER A 154 0.52 -16.04 22.18
C SER A 154 -0.98 -16.02 21.85
N LEU A 155 -1.31 -16.47 20.65
CA LEU A 155 -2.68 -16.61 20.16
C LEU A 155 -2.82 -17.98 19.49
N VAL A 156 -3.71 -18.81 20.05
CA VAL A 156 -4.03 -20.14 19.49
C VAL A 156 -5.16 -19.99 18.48
N ARG A 157 -5.02 -20.61 17.31
CA ARG A 157 -6.03 -20.64 16.25
C ARG A 157 -6.32 -22.07 15.85
N GLN A 158 -7.59 -22.39 15.69
CA GLN A 158 -8.02 -23.67 15.13
C GLN A 158 -8.10 -23.57 13.62
N PHE A 159 -7.87 -24.68 12.91
CA PHE A 159 -8.15 -24.75 11.49
C PHE A 159 -9.67 -24.77 11.28
N ASP A 160 -10.13 -24.07 10.24
CA ASP A 160 -11.53 -24.16 9.84
C ASP A 160 -11.83 -25.61 9.40
N ALA A 161 -13.00 -26.13 9.78
CA ALA A 161 -13.39 -27.52 9.52
C ALA A 161 -13.40 -27.93 8.02
N GLY A 162 -13.22 -26.96 7.09
CA GLY A 162 -13.08 -27.19 5.65
C GLY A 162 -11.65 -27.18 5.10
N SER A 163 -10.65 -26.72 5.85
CA SER A 163 -9.25 -26.58 5.38
C SER A 163 -8.29 -27.64 5.92
N GLY A 164 -8.76 -28.57 6.75
CA GLY A 164 -7.90 -29.38 7.64
C GLY A 164 -7.81 -30.89 7.41
N ARG A 165 -8.07 -31.45 6.22
CA ARG A 165 -7.69 -32.85 5.95
C ARG A 165 -6.25 -32.92 5.46
N GLY A 166 -5.32 -32.97 6.42
CA GLY A 166 -3.90 -33.22 6.16
C GLY A 166 -3.71 -34.46 5.30
N VAL A 167 -3.08 -34.29 4.13
CA VAL A 167 -2.67 -35.41 3.28
C VAL A 167 -1.37 -35.94 3.86
N THR A 168 -1.44 -36.97 4.69
CA THR A 168 -0.27 -37.77 5.05
C THR A 168 0.14 -38.56 3.81
N ARG A 169 1.26 -38.16 3.17
CA ARG A 169 1.94 -39.01 2.21
C ARG A 169 3.00 -39.79 2.99
N ASP A 170 2.67 -41.05 3.30
CA ASP A 170 3.63 -42.06 3.74
C ASP A 170 4.63 -42.38 2.62
#